data_AF-A0A842W7U0-F1
#
_entry.id   AF-A0A842W7U0-F1
#
_cell.length_a   1.000
_cell.length_b   1.000
_cell.length_c   1.000
_cell.angle_alpha   90.00
_cell.angle_beta   90.00
_cell.angle_gamma   90.00
#
_symmetry.space_group_name_H-M   'P 1'
#
loop_
_entity.id
_entity.type
_entity.pdbx_description
1 polymer ?
#
loop_
_entity_poly.entity_id
_entity_poly.type
_entity_poly.pdbx_seq_one_letter_code
_entity_poly.pdbx_strand_id
1 'polypeptide(L)'
;MNYGYNSNYEDKQILFKEGYGSCTSKHGVIAGLATELGIPLVKYIGVYKFTEEICKGTGKIVEKYQIPYIPMVHCFLVYNNYRFDLTEGNKNGKESNIESFIQTMQVDPYISRKKEYNLFRKILKQKIMPTDEMKGIKELDLLKARSEAIDLLHDKVDFGT
;
A
#
# COMPACT_ATOMS: atom_id res chain seq x y z
N MET A 1 -10.82 -12.57 7.68
CA MET A 1 -9.88 -13.27 6.76
C MET A 1 -8.47 -12.84 7.08
N ASN A 2 -7.55 -13.78 7.26
CA ASN A 2 -6.16 -13.49 7.65
C ASN A 2 -5.43 -12.63 6.60
N TYR A 3 -4.44 -11.87 7.04
CA TYR A 3 -3.58 -11.08 6.16
C TYR A 3 -2.41 -11.94 5.67
N GLY A 4 -2.04 -11.80 4.40
CA GLY A 4 -0.90 -12.52 3.83
C GLY A 4 -0.67 -12.14 2.37
N TYR A 5 0.56 -12.32 1.89
CA TYR A 5 0.92 -12.06 0.51
C TYR A 5 0.62 -13.28 -0.35
N ASN A 6 -0.24 -13.11 -1.34
CA ASN A 6 -0.66 -14.21 -2.19
C ASN A 6 0.42 -14.59 -3.21
N SER A 7 0.51 -15.88 -3.57
CA SER A 7 1.52 -16.39 -4.51
C SER A 7 1.35 -15.86 -5.93
N ASN A 8 0.10 -15.63 -6.36
CA ASN A 8 -0.23 -15.11 -7.67
C ASN A 8 -1.10 -13.85 -7.57
N TYR A 9 -0.52 -12.70 -7.89
CA TYR A 9 -1.20 -11.40 -7.82
C TYR A 9 -2.27 -11.20 -8.89
N GLU A 10 -2.11 -11.82 -10.05
CA GLU A 10 -3.00 -11.61 -11.21
C GLU A 10 -4.22 -12.55 -11.15
N ASP A 11 -4.22 -13.54 -10.25
CA ASP A 11 -5.36 -14.43 -10.03
C ASP A 11 -6.42 -13.74 -9.16
N LYS A 12 -7.51 -13.34 -9.81
CA LYS A 12 -8.64 -12.64 -9.19
C LYS A 12 -9.33 -13.44 -8.08
N GLN A 13 -9.15 -14.76 -8.04
CA GLN A 13 -9.77 -15.63 -7.04
C GLN A 13 -8.76 -16.13 -6.00
N ILE A 14 -7.53 -15.61 -6.00
CA ILE A 14 -6.43 -16.15 -5.19
C ILE A 14 -6.73 -16.18 -3.69
N LEU A 15 -7.47 -15.19 -3.17
CA LEU A 15 -7.85 -15.18 -1.75
C LEU A 15 -8.71 -16.40 -1.37
N PHE A 16 -9.58 -16.88 -2.27
CA PHE A 16 -10.43 -18.03 -2.00
C PHE A 16 -9.65 -19.34 -2.07
N LYS A 17 -8.61 -19.37 -2.91
CA LYS A 17 -7.72 -20.53 -3.08
C LYS A 17 -6.75 -20.69 -1.90
N GLU A 18 -6.23 -19.59 -1.38
CA GLU A 18 -5.20 -19.60 -0.34
C GLU A 18 -5.74 -19.33 1.08
N GLY A 19 -6.98 -18.85 1.21
CA GLY A 19 -7.62 -18.61 2.53
C GLY A 19 -7.15 -17.34 3.26
N TYR A 20 -6.23 -16.58 2.67
CA TYR A 20 -5.76 -15.28 3.17
C TYR A 20 -5.58 -14.28 2.02
N GLY A 21 -5.38 -13.01 2.36
CA GLY A 21 -5.12 -11.99 1.35
C GLY A 21 -4.51 -10.70 1.87
N SER A 22 -3.85 -9.99 0.97
CA SER A 22 -3.28 -8.67 1.20
C SER A 22 -4.36 -7.59 1.03
N CYS A 23 -4.04 -6.31 1.26
CA CYS A 23 -4.94 -5.22 0.91
C CYS A 23 -5.35 -5.27 -0.58
N THR A 24 -4.40 -5.59 -1.46
CA THR A 24 -4.65 -5.62 -2.90
C THR A 24 -5.71 -6.64 -3.29
N SER A 25 -5.57 -7.90 -2.84
CA SER A 25 -6.49 -8.98 -3.22
C SER A 25 -7.84 -8.85 -2.52
N LYS A 26 -7.84 -8.48 -1.22
CA LYS A 26 -9.07 -8.26 -0.46
C LYS A 26 -9.92 -7.13 -1.05
N HIS A 27 -9.34 -5.95 -1.28
CA HIS A 27 -10.08 -4.82 -1.87
C HIS A 27 -10.38 -5.04 -3.35
N GLY A 28 -9.49 -5.70 -4.09
CA GLY A 28 -9.69 -6.01 -5.51
C GLY A 28 -10.92 -6.87 -5.75
N VAL A 29 -11.12 -7.93 -4.96
CA VAL A 29 -12.30 -8.79 -5.10
C VAL A 29 -13.59 -8.11 -4.68
N ILE A 30 -13.58 -7.34 -3.60
CA ILE A 30 -14.78 -6.62 -3.16
C ILE A 30 -15.19 -5.54 -4.17
N ALA A 31 -14.23 -4.75 -4.69
CA ALA A 31 -14.52 -3.75 -5.72
C ALA A 31 -14.91 -4.38 -7.06
N GLY A 32 -14.33 -5.53 -7.41
CA GLY A 32 -14.72 -6.30 -8.60
C GLY A 32 -16.17 -6.77 -8.52
N LEU A 33 -16.54 -7.41 -7.40
CA LEU A 33 -17.91 -7.83 -7.14
C LEU A 33 -18.89 -6.66 -7.12
N ALA A 34 -18.52 -5.55 -6.49
CA ALA A 34 -19.34 -4.34 -6.50
C ALA A 34 -19.59 -3.82 -7.91
N THR A 35 -18.57 -3.86 -8.78
CA THR A 35 -18.68 -3.48 -10.19
C THR A 35 -19.68 -4.39 -10.93
N GLU A 36 -19.60 -5.70 -10.73
CA GLU A 36 -20.52 -6.67 -11.32
C GLU A 36 -21.97 -6.47 -10.88
N LEU A 37 -22.17 -6.04 -9.63
CA LEU A 37 -23.48 -5.78 -9.04
C LEU A 37 -24.01 -4.35 -9.27
N GLY A 38 -23.27 -3.49 -9.98
CA GLY A 38 -23.64 -2.08 -10.18
C GLY A 38 -23.62 -1.24 -8.91
N ILE A 39 -22.89 -1.67 -7.88
CA ILE A 39 -22.72 -0.95 -6.62
C ILE A 39 -21.57 0.06 -6.78
N PRO A 40 -21.75 1.35 -6.45
CA PRO A 40 -20.73 2.39 -6.62
C PRO A 40 -19.65 2.35 -5.53
N LEU A 41 -19.09 1.16 -5.26
CA LEU A 41 -17.95 0.93 -4.39
C LEU A 41 -16.73 0.67 -5.26
N VAL A 42 -15.71 1.52 -5.13
CA VAL A 42 -14.55 1.54 -6.03
C VAL A 42 -13.25 1.42 -5.26
N LYS A 43 -12.22 0.86 -5.91
CA LYS A 43 -10.89 0.73 -5.33
C LYS A 43 -10.06 1.99 -5.60
N TYR A 44 -9.36 2.44 -4.57
CA TYR A 44 -8.37 3.50 -4.65
C TYR A 44 -7.00 2.97 -4.28
N ILE A 45 -5.97 3.58 -4.84
CA ILE A 45 -4.62 3.52 -4.27
C ILE A 45 -4.23 4.89 -3.73
N GLY A 46 -3.38 4.91 -2.73
CA GLY A 46 -2.80 6.11 -2.17
C GLY A 46 -1.33 5.94 -1.85
N VAL A 47 -0.55 6.99 -2.10
CA VAL A 47 0.83 7.08 -1.64
C VAL A 47 0.86 7.84 -0.32
N TYR A 48 1.53 7.29 0.68
CA TYR A 48 1.57 7.82 2.03
C TYR A 48 3.00 7.84 2.59
N LYS A 49 3.19 8.61 3.67
CA LYS A 49 4.46 8.70 4.40
C LYS A 49 4.57 7.51 5.35
N PHE A 50 5.49 6.57 5.09
CA PHE A 50 5.77 5.46 5.99
C PHE A 50 6.86 5.81 6.98
N THR A 51 6.54 5.65 8.26
CA THR A 51 7.31 6.15 9.41
C THR A 51 7.37 5.09 10.51
N GLU A 52 8.18 5.34 11.54
CA GLU A 52 8.29 4.49 12.74
C GLU A 52 6.94 4.31 13.45
N GLU A 53 6.09 5.35 13.45
CA GLU A 53 4.74 5.29 14.02
C GLU A 53 3.83 4.30 13.30
N ILE A 54 4.01 4.14 11.97
CA ILE A 54 3.23 3.18 11.19
C ILE A 54 3.80 1.77 11.36
N CYS A 55 5.11 1.62 11.43
CA CYS A 55 5.74 0.32 11.60
C CYS A 55 7.09 0.47 12.31
N LYS A 56 7.22 -0.11 13.52
CA LYS A 56 8.51 -0.09 14.25
C LYS A 56 9.66 -0.66 13.42
N GLY A 57 10.84 -0.08 13.52
CA GLY A 57 12.02 -0.45 12.74
C GLY A 57 12.19 0.36 11.44
N THR A 58 11.15 1.07 10.99
CA THR A 58 11.25 1.99 9.85
C THR A 58 12.24 3.12 10.10
N GLY A 59 12.36 3.57 11.36
CA GLY A 59 13.30 4.60 11.79
C GLY A 59 14.75 4.30 11.45
N LYS A 60 15.17 3.02 11.54
CA LYS A 60 16.53 2.60 11.14
C LYS A 60 16.78 2.80 9.64
N ILE A 61 15.77 2.56 8.82
CA ILE A 61 15.85 2.74 7.37
C ILE A 61 15.87 4.23 7.03
N VAL A 62 14.98 5.01 7.65
CA VAL A 62 14.90 6.47 7.54
C VAL A 62 16.25 7.12 7.88
N GLU A 63 16.87 6.71 8.99
CA GLU A 63 18.19 7.18 9.41
C GLU A 63 19.30 6.75 8.43
N LYS A 64 19.33 5.47 8.04
CA LYS A 64 20.33 4.95 7.10
C LYS A 64 20.38 5.73 5.78
N TYR A 65 19.22 6.11 5.25
CA TYR A 65 19.13 6.85 3.98
C TYR A 65 19.07 8.37 4.14
N GLN A 66 19.02 8.88 5.38
CA GLN A 66 18.90 10.31 5.69
C GLN A 66 17.70 10.96 4.99
N ILE A 67 16.54 10.30 5.07
CA ILE A 67 15.28 10.73 4.44
C ILE A 67 14.23 11.04 5.50
N PRO A 68 13.23 11.92 5.25
CA PRO A 68 12.24 12.28 6.26
C PRO A 68 11.19 11.17 6.49
N TYR A 69 10.92 10.37 5.46
CA TYR A 69 10.00 9.22 5.48
C TYR A 69 10.21 8.37 4.22
N ILE A 70 9.63 7.16 4.22
CA ILE A 70 9.66 6.26 3.07
C ILE A 70 8.30 6.35 2.35
N PRO A 71 8.23 6.75 1.07
CA PRO A 71 6.97 6.79 0.37
C PRO A 71 6.50 5.37 0.04
N MET A 72 5.31 4.99 0.53
CA MET A 72 4.74 3.66 0.33
C MET A 72 3.36 3.74 -0.33
N VAL A 73 2.93 2.65 -0.95
CA VAL A 73 1.60 2.52 -1.57
C VAL A 73 0.71 1.69 -0.67
N HIS A 74 -0.55 2.11 -0.54
CA HIS A 74 -1.61 1.31 0.07
C HIS A 74 -2.88 1.43 -0.78
N CYS A 75 -3.78 0.46 -0.69
CA CYS A 75 -5.08 0.53 -1.34
C CYS A 75 -6.21 0.42 -0.33
N PHE A 76 -7.36 0.97 -0.69
CA PHE A 76 -8.56 1.00 0.13
C PHE A 76 -9.80 1.11 -0.77
N LEU A 77 -10.98 0.98 -0.18
CA LEU A 77 -12.26 1.10 -0.86
C LEU A 77 -12.91 2.44 -0.55
N VAL A 78 -13.64 2.96 -1.53
CA VAL A 78 -14.45 4.18 -1.36
C VAL A 78 -15.87 3.86 -1.82
N TYR A 79 -16.84 4.16 -0.97
CA TYR A 79 -18.26 4.14 -1.31
C TYR A 79 -18.87 5.48 -0.89
N ASN A 80 -19.36 6.24 -1.88
CA ASN A 80 -19.71 7.66 -1.71
C ASN A 80 -18.54 8.45 -1.08
N ASN A 81 -18.76 9.05 0.09
CA ASN A 81 -17.74 9.84 0.80
C ASN A 81 -17.04 9.05 1.92
N TYR A 82 -17.26 7.74 2.00
CA TYR A 82 -16.71 6.89 3.06
C TYR A 82 -15.53 6.07 2.53
N ARG A 83 -14.42 6.13 3.27
CA ARG A 83 -13.22 5.31 3.07
C ARG A 83 -13.32 4.06 3.93
N PHE A 84 -13.07 2.89 3.35
CA PHE A 84 -13.04 1.62 4.06
C PHE A 84 -11.73 0.90 3.75
N ASP A 85 -11.05 0.45 4.80
CA ASP A 85 -9.92 -0.44 4.65
C ASP A 85 -10.17 -1.74 5.42
N LEU A 86 -10.54 -2.79 4.67
CA LEU A 86 -10.72 -4.16 5.17
C LEU A 86 -9.44 -4.81 5.74
N THR A 87 -8.32 -4.09 5.73
CA THR A 87 -7.04 -4.51 6.31
C THR A 87 -6.61 -3.75 7.55
N GLU A 88 -7.35 -2.71 7.97
CA GLU A 88 -7.17 -2.08 9.28
C GLU A 88 -7.46 -3.09 10.40
N GLY A 89 -6.67 -3.03 11.47
CA GLY A 89 -6.76 -3.97 12.60
C GLY A 89 -6.29 -5.41 12.31
N ASN A 90 -5.93 -5.75 11.06
CA ASN A 90 -5.29 -7.04 10.78
C ASN A 90 -3.80 -7.00 11.14
N LYS A 91 -3.19 -8.19 11.32
CA LYS A 91 -1.73 -8.36 11.49
C LYS A 91 -0.95 -8.14 10.19
N ASN A 92 -1.02 -6.93 9.64
CA ASN A 92 -0.44 -6.53 8.35
C ASN A 92 0.98 -5.92 8.48
N GLY A 93 1.57 -6.02 9.68
CA GLY A 93 2.87 -5.45 10.05
C GLY A 93 2.84 -3.98 10.47
N LYS A 94 1.72 -3.28 10.29
CA LYS A 94 1.53 -1.89 10.72
C LYS A 94 0.93 -1.82 12.13
N GLU A 95 1.34 -0.82 12.88
CA GLU A 95 0.92 -0.56 14.27
C GLU A 95 -0.11 0.56 14.37
N SER A 96 -0.30 1.34 13.30
CA SER A 96 -1.31 2.40 13.19
C SER A 96 -1.95 2.43 11.80
N ASN A 97 -3.12 3.09 11.73
CA ASN A 97 -3.87 3.29 10.51
C ASN A 97 -3.24 4.38 9.63
N ILE A 98 -3.48 4.29 8.32
CA ILE A 98 -3.00 5.31 7.38
C ILE A 98 -4.08 6.37 7.24
N GLU A 99 -3.94 7.45 8.01
CA GLU A 99 -4.93 8.53 7.99
C GLU A 99 -4.75 9.50 6.84
N SER A 100 -3.49 9.76 6.44
CA SER A 100 -3.16 10.75 5.43
C SER A 100 -2.45 10.15 4.21
N PHE A 101 -2.78 10.69 3.04
CA PHE A 101 -2.19 10.32 1.76
C PHE A 101 -1.69 11.57 1.05
N ILE A 102 -0.50 11.48 0.45
CA ILE A 102 0.10 12.52 -0.39
C ILE A 102 -0.72 12.69 -1.67
N GLN A 103 -1.15 11.57 -2.24
CA GLN A 103 -2.05 11.54 -3.37
C GLN A 103 -2.81 10.22 -3.39
N THR A 104 -4.10 10.29 -3.70
CA THR A 104 -4.96 9.13 -3.91
C THR A 104 -5.50 9.15 -5.34
N MET A 105 -5.90 7.98 -5.84
CA MET A 105 -6.69 7.90 -7.06
C MET A 105 -7.46 6.60 -7.19
N GLN A 106 -8.60 6.69 -7.85
CA GLN A 106 -9.38 5.54 -8.26
C GLN A 106 -8.59 4.71 -9.27
N VAL A 107 -8.66 3.39 -9.12
CA VAL A 107 -8.00 2.44 -9.99
C VAL A 107 -8.96 1.31 -10.38
N ASP A 108 -8.58 0.57 -11.42
CA ASP A 108 -9.18 -0.73 -11.70
C ASP A 108 -9.05 -1.66 -10.48
N PRO A 109 -10.10 -2.41 -10.09
CA PRO A 109 -10.04 -3.35 -8.97
C PRO A 109 -8.84 -4.31 -9.02
N TYR A 110 -8.46 -4.71 -10.24
CA TYR A 110 -7.40 -5.65 -10.56
C TYR A 110 -6.23 -4.97 -11.29
N ILE A 111 -5.95 -3.69 -10.97
CA ILE A 111 -4.75 -2.99 -11.46
C ILE A 111 -3.50 -3.87 -11.33
N SER A 112 -2.73 -4.02 -12.41
CA SER A 112 -1.52 -4.86 -12.39
C SER A 112 -0.38 -4.19 -11.62
N ARG A 113 0.53 -5.00 -11.07
CA ARG A 113 1.71 -4.51 -10.33
C ARG A 113 2.51 -3.47 -11.13
N LYS A 114 2.66 -3.67 -12.44
CA LYS A 114 3.37 -2.74 -13.33
C LYS A 114 2.69 -1.37 -13.40
N LYS A 115 1.36 -1.34 -13.51
CA LYS A 115 0.59 -0.08 -13.55
C LYS A 115 0.65 0.64 -12.20
N GLU A 116 0.50 -0.08 -11.10
CA GLU A 116 0.62 0.47 -9.75
C GLU A 116 2.02 1.06 -9.51
N TYR A 117 3.08 0.33 -9.90
CA TYR A 117 4.46 0.81 -9.77
C TYR A 117 4.73 2.06 -10.61
N ASN A 118 4.27 2.09 -11.85
CA ASN A 118 4.41 3.27 -12.72
C ASN A 118 3.72 4.50 -12.10
N LEU A 119 2.59 4.28 -11.45
CA LEU A 119 1.85 5.33 -10.79
C LEU A 119 2.55 5.87 -9.55
N PHE A 120 3.09 4.96 -8.73
CA PHE A 120 3.98 5.32 -7.63
C PHE A 120 5.17 6.16 -8.12
N ARG A 121 5.86 5.73 -9.19
CA ARG A 121 7.00 6.48 -9.77
C ARG A 121 6.58 7.86 -10.27
N LYS A 122 5.39 7.99 -10.85
CA LYS A 122 4.84 9.29 -11.27
C LYS A 122 4.63 10.22 -10.06
N ILE A 123 3.98 9.73 -9.00
CA ILE A 123 3.74 10.53 -7.78
C ILE A 123 5.07 10.90 -7.12
N LEU A 124 6.01 9.95 -7.02
CA LEU A 124 7.33 10.18 -6.46
C LEU A 124 7.99 11.38 -7.15
N LYS A 125 8.07 11.38 -8.47
CA LYS A 125 8.72 12.45 -9.24
C LYS A 125 7.95 13.77 -9.23
N GLN A 126 6.62 13.74 -9.26
CA GLN A 126 5.80 14.94 -9.47
C GLN A 126 5.35 15.62 -8.19
N LYS A 127 5.26 14.88 -7.08
CA LYS A 127 4.66 15.36 -5.82
C LYS A 127 5.58 15.25 -4.61
N ILE A 128 6.52 14.30 -4.62
CA ILE A 128 7.39 14.04 -3.45
C ILE A 128 8.76 14.67 -3.67
N MET A 129 9.48 14.31 -4.73
CA MET A 129 10.83 14.83 -5.01
C MET A 129 10.92 16.37 -5.07
N PRO A 130 9.91 17.11 -5.57
CA PRO A 130 9.99 18.57 -5.63
C PRO A 130 9.76 19.30 -4.29
N THR A 131 9.41 18.60 -3.20
CA THR A 131 9.12 19.25 -1.92
C THR A 131 10.40 19.70 -1.22
N ASP A 132 10.30 20.74 -0.39
CA ASP A 132 11.45 21.22 0.40
C ASP A 132 11.99 20.17 1.38
N GLU A 133 11.11 19.34 1.95
CA GLU A 133 11.47 18.21 2.82
C GLU A 133 12.30 17.13 2.10
N MET A 134 12.24 17.07 0.77
CA MET A 134 12.98 16.11 -0.07
C MET A 134 14.21 16.71 -0.75
N LYS A 135 14.55 17.97 -0.44
CA LYS A 135 15.66 18.67 -1.08
C LYS A 135 17.00 17.96 -0.79
N GLY A 136 17.72 17.64 -1.87
CA GLY A 136 19.03 16.98 -1.80
C GLY A 136 18.98 15.45 -1.67
N ILE A 137 17.80 14.86 -1.48
CA ILE A 137 17.61 13.41 -1.47
C ILE A 137 17.57 12.90 -2.91
N LYS A 138 18.23 11.77 -3.18
CA LYS A 138 18.21 11.14 -4.50
C LYS A 138 17.03 10.18 -4.62
N GLU A 139 16.38 10.16 -5.79
CA GLU A 139 15.29 9.21 -6.07
C GLU A 139 15.73 7.76 -5.83
N LEU A 140 16.98 7.42 -6.16
CA LEU A 140 17.52 6.08 -5.95
C LEU A 140 17.55 5.67 -4.47
N ASP A 141 17.82 6.61 -3.56
CA ASP A 141 17.89 6.32 -2.12
C ASP A 141 16.49 6.05 -1.56
N LEU A 142 15.47 6.80 -2.01
CA LEU A 142 14.07 6.51 -1.68
C LEU A 142 13.61 5.14 -2.21
N LEU A 143 14.05 4.76 -3.41
CA LEU A 143 13.70 3.44 -3.98
C LEU A 143 14.37 2.29 -3.24
N LYS A 144 15.62 2.47 -2.79
CA LYS A 144 16.31 1.49 -1.94
C LYS A 144 15.67 1.38 -0.57
N ALA A 145 15.39 2.52 0.08
CA ALA A 145 14.66 2.57 1.35
C ALA A 145 13.29 1.88 1.25
N ARG A 146 12.57 2.10 0.14
CA ARG A 146 11.29 1.42 -0.14
C ARG A 146 11.45 -0.09 -0.25
N SER A 147 12.51 -0.60 -0.87
CA SER A 147 12.76 -2.04 -0.95
C SER A 147 12.94 -2.63 0.45
N GLU A 148 13.79 -2.01 1.28
CA GLU A 148 14.03 -2.48 2.65
C GLU A 148 12.77 -2.37 3.54
N ALA A 149 11.94 -1.35 3.31
CA ALA A 149 10.67 -1.20 4.02
C ALA A 149 9.63 -2.26 3.63
N ILE A 150 9.66 -2.76 2.38
CA ILE A 150 8.81 -3.88 1.95
C ILE A 150 9.26 -5.16 2.66
N ASP A 151 10.57 -5.41 2.73
CA ASP A 151 11.12 -6.57 3.43
C ASP A 151 10.76 -6.53 4.93
N LEU A 152 10.90 -5.36 5.57
CA LEU A 152 10.46 -5.14 6.95
C LEU A 152 8.97 -5.46 7.16
N LEU A 153 8.10 -5.05 6.24
CA LEU A 153 6.67 -5.37 6.33
C LEU A 153 6.42 -6.87 6.16
N HIS A 154 7.15 -7.54 5.26
CA HIS A 154 7.04 -8.98 5.08
C HIS A 154 7.42 -9.75 6.35
N ASP A 155 8.53 -9.39 6.99
CA ASP A 155 9.01 -10.01 8.23
C ASP A 155 8.03 -9.83 9.40
N LYS A 156 7.24 -8.75 9.36
CA LYS A 156 6.25 -8.43 10.39
C LYS A 156 4.84 -8.95 10.14
N VAL A 157 4.57 -9.51 8.96
CA VAL A 157 3.29 -10.19 8.75
C VAL A 157 3.32 -11.47 9.56
N ASP A 158 2.49 -11.51 10.59
CA ASP A 158 2.24 -12.72 11.35
C ASP A 158 1.23 -13.57 10.56
N PHE A 159 1.69 -14.70 10.04
CA PHE A 159 0.86 -15.63 9.29
C PHE A 159 -0.18 -16.36 10.15
N GLY A 160 -0.18 -16.17 11.48
CA GLY A 160 -1.13 -16.76 12.39
C GLY A 160 -1.06 -18.28 12.35
N THR A 161 -0.22 -18.86 13.20
CA THR A 161 -0.33 -20.29 13.55
C THR A 161 -1.64 -20.56 14.27
#